data_AF-A0A382FTJ9-F1
#
_entry.id   AF-A0A382FTJ9-F1
#
_cell.length_a   1.000
_cell.length_b   1.000
_cell.length_c   1.000
_cell.angle_alpha   90.00
_cell.angle_beta   90.00
_cell.angle_gamma   90.00
#
_symmetry.space_group_name_H-M   'P 1'
#
loop_
_entity.id
_entity.type
_entity.pdbx_description
1 polymer ?
#
loop_
_entity_poly.entity_id
_entity_poly.type
_entity_poly.pdbx_seq_one_letter_code
_entity_poly.pdbx_strand_id
1 'polypeptide(L)'
;MKRYRGIKYSFRPKSYWDEDNVLQALLRDVKGAERRKMIKAYYDQGNFQYLDETFTKTSLSDDERKRLGAIHPMFMGGEYLPDYNPGETEIARVTLKSTTQDVISIRAKKEDGELHYSLADEYDEHESYLWPNSSKKPFTLKELIEFLDNSTQEIGYQGGLSLSYNNYNAEGGLDRESLEEFTTISSEIYPQLEEHYQHVFRDWVAEKKEEEVSL
;
A
#
# COMPACT_ATOMS: atom_id res chain seq x y z
N MET A 1 -15.07 6.25 -10.05
CA MET A 1 -13.63 6.59 -10.11
C MET A 1 -13.37 7.66 -11.18
N LYS A 2 -12.79 8.79 -10.77
CA LYS A 2 -12.28 9.85 -11.66
C LYS A 2 -11.04 9.34 -12.43
N ARG A 3 -10.83 9.80 -13.66
CA ARG A 3 -9.65 9.44 -14.47
C ARG A 3 -8.74 10.63 -14.64
N TYR A 4 -7.43 10.39 -14.54
CA TYR A 4 -6.40 11.40 -14.72
C TYR A 4 -5.64 11.18 -16.03
N ARG A 5 -5.22 12.29 -16.64
CA ARG A 5 -4.48 12.26 -17.90
C ARG A 5 -3.10 11.63 -17.69
N GLY A 6 -2.69 10.76 -18.61
CA GLY A 6 -1.38 10.10 -18.55
C GLY A 6 -1.39 8.73 -17.87
N ILE A 7 -2.47 8.37 -17.16
CA ILE A 7 -2.60 7.08 -16.48
C ILE A 7 -3.21 6.03 -17.41
N LYS A 8 -2.53 4.89 -17.57
CA LYS A 8 -2.97 3.76 -18.40
C LYS A 8 -3.86 2.81 -17.59
N TYR A 9 -5.11 3.20 -17.38
CA TYR A 9 -6.11 2.41 -16.65
C TYR A 9 -6.37 1.01 -17.19
N SER A 10 -6.11 0.76 -18.48
CA SER A 10 -6.25 -0.55 -19.11
C SER A 10 -5.04 -1.46 -18.95
N PHE A 11 -3.96 -0.99 -18.32
CA PHE A 11 -2.80 -1.82 -18.03
C PHE A 11 -3.23 -3.01 -17.16
N ARG A 12 -2.83 -4.22 -17.55
CA ARG A 12 -3.07 -5.47 -16.83
C ARG A 12 -1.79 -6.30 -16.89
N PRO A 13 -1.21 -6.71 -15.75
CA PRO A 13 -0.07 -7.61 -15.77
C PRO A 13 -0.49 -8.99 -16.29
N LYS A 14 0.44 -9.73 -16.89
CA LYS A 14 0.18 -11.10 -17.35
C LYS A 14 -0.05 -12.05 -16.18
N SER A 15 0.67 -11.81 -15.09
CA SER A 15 0.70 -12.59 -13.85
C SER A 15 1.11 -11.67 -12.71
N TYR A 16 0.67 -11.96 -11.49
CA TYR A 16 1.15 -11.25 -10.29
C TYR A 16 2.53 -11.72 -9.81
N TRP A 17 3.01 -12.85 -10.35
CA TRP A 17 4.30 -13.44 -9.95
C TRP A 17 5.43 -13.15 -10.93
N ASP A 18 5.14 -12.51 -12.06
CA ASP A 18 6.16 -12.13 -13.03
C ASP A 18 6.90 -10.90 -12.49
N GLU A 19 8.22 -10.94 -12.51
CA GLU A 19 9.09 -9.82 -12.15
C GLU A 19 9.60 -9.18 -13.45
N ASP A 20 9.23 -7.91 -13.66
CA ASP A 20 9.66 -7.16 -14.84
C ASP A 20 11.09 -6.61 -14.66
N ASN A 21 11.57 -6.49 -13.41
CA ASN A 21 12.91 -5.99 -13.11
C ASN A 21 13.45 -6.46 -11.74
N VAL A 22 14.76 -6.25 -11.54
CA VAL A 22 15.51 -6.65 -10.33
C VAL A 22 15.00 -5.94 -9.07
N LEU A 23 14.62 -4.67 -9.16
CA LEU A 23 14.14 -3.92 -7.99
C LEU A 23 12.82 -4.51 -7.47
N GLN A 24 11.91 -4.92 -8.35
CA GLN A 24 10.68 -5.61 -7.95
C GLN A 24 11.01 -6.90 -7.18
N ALA A 25 11.97 -7.70 -7.66
CA ALA A 25 12.41 -8.93 -7.00
C ALA A 25 12.99 -8.65 -5.60
N LEU A 26 13.79 -7.59 -5.46
CA LEU A 26 14.38 -7.19 -4.17
C LEU A 26 13.34 -6.72 -3.15
N LEU A 27 12.26 -6.07 -3.62
CA LEU A 27 11.24 -5.47 -2.75
C LEU A 27 10.12 -6.45 -2.37
N ARG A 28 9.86 -7.47 -3.21
CA ARG A 28 8.72 -8.39 -3.12
C ARG A 28 8.48 -8.95 -1.71
N ASP A 29 9.55 -9.47 -1.12
CA ASP A 29 9.48 -10.18 0.16
C ASP A 29 9.81 -9.27 1.36
N VAL A 30 10.14 -8.00 1.12
CA VAL A 30 10.47 -7.05 2.16
C VAL A 30 9.20 -6.40 2.69
N LYS A 31 8.87 -6.69 3.95
CA LYS A 31 7.62 -6.21 4.57
C LYS A 31 7.73 -4.76 5.08
N GLY A 32 8.88 -4.36 5.61
CA GLY A 32 9.12 -3.04 6.20
C GLY A 32 9.04 -1.87 5.21
N ALA A 33 8.20 -0.87 5.49
CA ALA A 33 8.02 0.28 4.61
C ALA A 33 9.30 1.12 4.47
N GLU A 34 9.97 1.46 5.56
CA GLU A 34 11.25 2.20 5.50
C GLU A 34 12.37 1.37 4.88
N ARG A 35 12.41 0.06 5.11
CA ARG A 35 13.43 -0.80 4.47
C ARG A 35 13.28 -0.81 2.96
N ARG A 36 12.05 -0.87 2.44
CA ARG A 36 11.76 -0.75 1.01
C ARG A 36 12.22 0.59 0.43
N LYS A 37 11.99 1.70 1.14
CA LYS A 37 12.48 3.03 0.72
C LYS A 37 14.00 3.06 0.63
N MET A 38 14.70 2.49 1.60
CA MET A 38 16.16 2.40 1.60
C MET A 38 16.69 1.53 0.46
N ILE A 39 16.09 0.37 0.20
CA ILE A 39 16.42 -0.48 -0.95
C ILE A 39 16.30 0.30 -2.26
N LYS A 40 15.15 0.96 -2.48
CA LYS A 40 14.89 1.74 -3.69
C LYS A 40 15.91 2.87 -3.85
N ALA A 41 16.15 3.64 -2.79
CA ALA A 41 17.12 4.76 -2.83
C ALA A 41 18.54 4.28 -3.18
N TYR A 42 19.01 3.19 -2.58
CA TYR A 42 20.35 2.65 -2.85
C TYR A 42 20.45 2.03 -4.25
N TYR A 43 19.38 1.36 -4.70
CA TYR A 43 19.30 0.79 -6.05
C TYR A 43 19.36 1.89 -7.12
N ASP A 44 18.52 2.93 -6.98
CA ASP A 44 18.43 4.05 -7.94
C ASP A 44 19.74 4.85 -8.01
N GLN A 45 20.53 4.89 -6.92
CA GLN A 45 21.84 5.54 -6.87
C GLN A 45 23.00 4.67 -7.35
N GLY A 46 22.76 3.39 -7.71
CA GLY A 46 23.83 2.46 -8.11
C GLY A 46 24.76 2.05 -6.96
N ASN A 47 24.28 2.15 -5.72
CA ASN A 47 25.04 1.92 -4.49
C ASN A 47 24.54 0.71 -3.68
N PHE A 48 23.71 -0.14 -4.29
CA PHE A 48 23.06 -1.27 -3.62
C PHE A 48 24.04 -2.19 -2.85
N GLN A 49 25.26 -2.38 -3.36
CA GLN A 49 26.32 -3.15 -2.71
C GLN A 49 26.78 -2.63 -1.34
N TYR A 50 26.44 -1.38 -0.99
CA TYR A 50 26.75 -0.77 0.29
C TYR A 50 25.58 -0.80 1.28
N LEU A 51 24.44 -1.37 0.88
CA LEU A 51 23.28 -1.51 1.75
C LEU A 51 23.53 -2.66 2.75
N ASP A 52 23.30 -2.39 4.03
CA ASP A 52 23.42 -3.41 5.07
C ASP A 52 22.40 -4.54 4.84
N GLU A 53 22.83 -5.79 5.02
CA GLU A 53 22.02 -6.98 4.76
C GLU A 53 20.70 -6.99 5.53
N THR A 54 20.65 -6.33 6.70
CA THR A 54 19.42 -6.16 7.50
C THR A 54 18.29 -5.57 6.67
N PHE A 55 18.60 -4.68 5.72
CA PHE A 55 17.59 -4.06 4.87
C PHE A 55 16.99 -5.01 3.85
N THR A 56 17.76 -6.00 3.38
CA THR A 56 17.36 -6.93 2.30
C THR A 56 16.75 -8.24 2.79
N LYS A 57 16.68 -8.48 4.10
CA LYS A 57 16.04 -9.68 4.66
C LYS A 57 14.54 -9.68 4.39
N THR A 58 13.94 -10.85 4.18
CA THR A 58 12.48 -11.00 4.11
C THR A 58 11.82 -10.54 5.42
N SER A 59 12.29 -11.08 6.54
CA SER A 59 11.79 -10.78 7.89
C SER A 59 12.94 -10.50 8.84
N LEU A 60 12.70 -9.57 9.76
CA LEU A 60 13.62 -9.24 10.85
C LEU A 60 13.31 -10.09 12.08
N SER A 61 14.35 -10.43 12.83
CA SER A 61 14.21 -10.94 14.20
C SER A 61 13.68 -9.84 15.14
N ASP A 62 13.14 -10.24 16.29
CA ASP A 62 12.63 -9.29 17.28
C ASP A 62 13.70 -8.32 17.80
N ASP A 63 14.95 -8.77 17.90
CA ASP A 63 16.07 -7.92 18.31
C ASP A 63 16.44 -6.91 17.22
N GLU A 64 16.37 -7.28 15.94
CA GLU A 64 16.58 -6.37 14.81
C GLU A 64 15.46 -5.31 14.74
N ARG A 65 14.20 -5.74 14.89
CA ARG A 65 13.05 -4.82 14.96
C ARG A 65 13.22 -3.81 16.09
N LYS A 66 13.59 -4.26 17.30
CA LYS A 66 13.83 -3.37 18.45
C LYS A 66 14.96 -2.38 18.19
N ARG A 67 16.06 -2.81 17.55
CA ARG A 67 17.18 -1.92 17.23
C ARG A 67 16.76 -0.83 16.25
N LEU A 68 16.04 -1.17 15.18
CA LEU A 68 15.57 -0.17 14.21
C LEU A 68 14.50 0.75 14.82
N GLY A 69 13.56 0.22 15.59
CA GLY A 69 12.55 1.01 16.29
C GLY A 69 13.14 1.97 17.33
N ALA A 70 14.28 1.64 17.93
CA ALA A 70 15.02 2.53 18.82
C ALA A 70 15.70 3.70 18.09
N ILE A 71 15.94 3.60 16.78
CA ILE A 71 16.41 4.72 15.95
C ILE A 71 15.23 5.67 15.71
N HIS A 72 14.11 5.14 15.23
CA HIS A 72 12.87 5.89 15.07
C HIS A 72 11.65 4.95 14.98
N PRO A 73 10.50 5.26 15.59
CA PRO A 73 9.31 4.40 15.55
C PRO A 73 8.81 4.05 14.14
N MET A 74 9.02 4.91 13.16
CA MET A 74 8.63 4.66 11.76
C MET A 74 9.30 3.43 11.12
N PHE A 75 10.43 2.95 11.66
CA PHE A 75 11.04 1.70 11.19
C PHE A 75 10.28 0.45 11.63
N MET A 76 9.23 0.59 12.44
CA MET A 76 8.37 -0.52 12.83
C MET A 76 7.34 -0.85 11.74
N GLY A 77 6.96 0.12 10.92
CA GLY A 77 5.89 0.02 9.93
C GLY A 77 6.11 -1.06 8.89
N GLY A 78 5.18 -2.01 8.86
CA GLY A 78 5.20 -3.20 8.02
C GLY A 78 6.08 -4.33 8.54
N GLU A 79 6.90 -4.14 9.58
CA GLU A 79 7.77 -5.21 10.09
C GLU A 79 6.99 -6.28 10.84
N TYR A 80 5.80 -5.94 11.33
CA TYR A 80 4.91 -6.82 12.08
C TYR A 80 3.86 -7.50 11.21
N LEU A 81 3.80 -7.17 9.91
CA LEU A 81 2.97 -7.89 8.95
C LEU A 81 3.23 -9.41 9.04
N PRO A 82 2.20 -10.26 8.93
CA PRO A 82 2.39 -11.70 8.86
C PRO A 82 3.24 -12.06 7.64
N ASP A 83 4.01 -13.14 7.74
CA ASP A 83 4.77 -13.66 6.60
C ASP A 83 3.82 -14.06 5.45
N TYR A 84 4.35 -14.13 4.23
CA TYR A 84 3.57 -14.56 3.07
C TYR A 84 3.23 -16.04 3.17
N ASN A 85 1.98 -16.38 2.88
CA ASN A 85 1.59 -17.78 2.69
C ASN A 85 2.26 -18.36 1.42
N PRO A 86 2.46 -19.68 1.32
CA PRO A 86 2.99 -20.30 0.10
C PRO A 86 2.15 -19.91 -1.13
N GLY A 87 2.81 -19.31 -2.13
CA GLY A 87 2.18 -18.85 -3.37
C GLY A 87 1.39 -17.54 -3.26
N GLU A 88 1.43 -16.85 -2.13
CA GLU A 88 0.89 -15.51 -1.94
C GLU A 88 1.89 -14.44 -2.43
N THR A 89 1.39 -13.29 -2.87
CA THR A 89 2.22 -12.14 -3.26
C THR A 89 1.48 -10.83 -2.99
N GLU A 90 2.18 -9.79 -2.56
CA GLU A 90 1.60 -8.44 -2.43
C GLU A 90 1.34 -7.85 -3.82
N ILE A 91 0.15 -7.29 -4.04
CA ILE A 91 -0.25 -6.64 -5.31
C ILE A 91 -0.42 -5.13 -5.17
N ALA A 92 -0.70 -4.65 -3.96
CA ALA A 92 -0.78 -3.23 -3.62
C ALA A 92 -0.54 -3.08 -2.12
N ARG A 93 -0.19 -1.86 -1.72
CA ARG A 93 0.08 -1.52 -0.33
C ARG A 93 -0.47 -0.15 -0.01
N VAL A 94 -1.11 -0.03 1.15
CA VAL A 94 -1.43 1.24 1.80
C VAL A 94 -0.40 1.46 2.91
N THR A 95 0.17 2.65 2.98
CA THR A 95 1.11 3.07 4.03
C THR A 95 0.63 4.37 4.62
N LEU A 96 0.46 4.39 5.94
CA LEU A 96 -0.03 5.55 6.67
C LEU A 96 1.16 6.34 7.23
N LYS A 97 1.06 7.67 7.22
CA LYS A 97 2.01 8.59 7.86
C LYS A 97 1.69 8.72 9.36
N SER A 98 1.39 7.58 10.01
CA SER A 98 1.23 7.47 11.45
C SER A 98 2.59 7.40 12.16
N THR A 99 2.60 7.41 13.49
CA THR A 99 3.85 7.33 14.29
C THR A 99 4.69 6.10 13.95
N THR A 100 4.04 4.95 13.81
CA THR A 100 4.64 3.65 13.50
C THR A 100 4.73 3.38 12.01
N GLN A 101 4.09 4.21 11.17
CA GLN A 101 3.99 4.03 9.73
C GLN A 101 3.23 2.75 9.34
N ASP A 102 2.01 2.62 9.85
CA ASP A 102 1.23 1.38 9.71
C ASP A 102 1.02 1.01 8.25
N VAL A 103 1.05 -0.30 7.98
CA VAL A 103 0.98 -0.85 6.63
C VAL A 103 -0.20 -1.81 6.49
N ILE A 104 -0.93 -1.67 5.40
CA ILE A 104 -1.95 -2.61 4.95
C ILE A 104 -1.49 -3.17 3.61
N SER A 105 -1.17 -4.47 3.62
CA SER A 105 -0.72 -5.23 2.47
C SER A 105 -1.92 -5.89 1.81
N ILE A 106 -2.17 -5.57 0.53
CA ILE A 106 -3.18 -6.24 -0.28
C ILE A 106 -2.48 -7.37 -1.02
N ARG A 107 -2.91 -8.59 -0.78
CA ARG A 107 -2.26 -9.80 -1.28
C ARG A 107 -3.15 -10.59 -2.21
N ALA A 108 -2.52 -11.32 -3.12
CA ALA A 108 -3.17 -12.26 -4.00
C ALA A 108 -2.54 -13.64 -3.85
N LYS A 109 -3.38 -14.68 -3.88
CA LYS A 109 -2.96 -16.08 -3.91
C LYS A 109 -3.71 -16.82 -4.99
N LYS A 110 -3.03 -17.71 -5.71
CA LYS A 110 -3.66 -18.55 -6.74
C LYS A 110 -4.12 -19.88 -6.16
N GLU A 111 -5.40 -20.18 -6.23
CA GLU A 111 -6.02 -21.44 -5.78
C GLU A 111 -7.04 -21.89 -6.82
N ASP A 112 -7.01 -23.17 -7.22
CA ASP A 112 -7.96 -23.78 -8.17
C ASP A 112 -8.20 -22.98 -9.48
N GLY A 113 -7.16 -22.26 -9.94
CA GLY A 113 -7.22 -21.44 -11.15
C GLY A 113 -7.93 -20.09 -10.97
N GLU A 114 -8.23 -19.70 -9.73
CA GLU A 114 -8.67 -18.37 -9.32
C GLU A 114 -7.58 -17.64 -8.54
N LEU A 115 -7.68 -16.32 -8.54
CA LEU A 115 -6.86 -15.41 -7.75
C LEU A 115 -7.74 -14.91 -6.61
N HIS A 116 -7.43 -15.33 -5.40
CA HIS A 116 -8.11 -14.89 -4.17
C HIS A 116 -7.35 -13.73 -3.55
N TYR A 117 -8.09 -12.79 -3.00
CA TYR A 117 -7.55 -11.57 -2.40
C TYR A 117 -7.68 -11.59 -0.88
N SER A 118 -6.67 -11.08 -0.19
CA SER A 118 -6.63 -10.93 1.26
C SER A 118 -6.00 -9.60 1.64
N LEU A 119 -6.30 -9.15 2.85
CA LEU A 119 -5.58 -8.07 3.52
C LEU A 119 -4.70 -8.68 4.61
N ALA A 120 -3.54 -8.09 4.79
CA ALA A 120 -2.68 -8.32 5.93
C ALA A 120 -2.24 -6.98 6.49
N ASP A 121 -2.37 -6.80 7.79
CA ASP A 121 -1.91 -5.63 8.52
C ASP A 121 -1.09 -6.08 9.74
N GLU A 122 -0.79 -5.16 10.64
CA GLU A 122 0.06 -5.40 11.80
C GLU A 122 -0.74 -5.77 13.07
N TYR A 123 -2.06 -5.94 12.96
CA TYR A 123 -2.97 -6.10 14.09
C TYR A 123 -3.94 -7.27 13.88
N ASP A 124 -4.14 -8.11 14.89
CA ASP A 124 -4.89 -9.36 14.73
C ASP A 124 -6.43 -9.20 14.60
N GLU A 125 -6.97 -7.97 14.63
CA GLU A 125 -8.40 -7.70 14.88
C GLU A 125 -9.04 -6.72 13.88
N HIS A 126 -9.32 -7.17 12.66
CA HIS A 126 -10.11 -6.38 11.69
C HIS A 126 -11.10 -7.25 10.91
N GLU A 127 -12.40 -6.92 10.99
CA GLU A 127 -13.40 -7.44 10.06
C GLU A 127 -13.30 -6.68 8.74
N SER A 128 -12.64 -7.31 7.76
CA SER A 128 -12.49 -6.75 6.41
C SER A 128 -13.61 -7.21 5.48
N TYR A 129 -13.93 -6.36 4.52
CA TYR A 129 -14.83 -6.66 3.40
C TYR A 129 -14.12 -6.39 2.09
N LEU A 130 -13.96 -7.44 1.27
CA LEU A 130 -13.31 -7.37 -0.03
C LEU A 130 -14.30 -7.61 -1.15
N TRP A 131 -14.37 -6.68 -2.11
CA TRP A 131 -15.23 -6.83 -3.28
C TRP A 131 -14.53 -6.40 -4.57
N PRO A 132 -14.35 -7.31 -5.55
CA PRO A 132 -14.57 -8.76 -5.44
C PRO A 132 -13.50 -9.45 -4.57
N ASN A 133 -13.83 -10.57 -3.94
CA ASN A 133 -12.86 -11.36 -3.14
C ASN A 133 -12.03 -12.35 -3.97
N SER A 134 -12.40 -12.61 -5.22
CA SER A 134 -11.58 -13.38 -6.17
C SER A 134 -11.76 -12.92 -7.62
N SER A 135 -10.89 -13.40 -8.51
CA SER A 135 -11.02 -13.21 -9.96
C SER A 135 -10.27 -14.28 -10.77
N LYS A 136 -10.59 -14.42 -12.06
CA LYS A 136 -9.91 -15.39 -12.95
C LYS A 136 -8.61 -14.88 -13.57
N LYS A 137 -8.36 -13.57 -13.54
CA LYS A 137 -7.22 -12.90 -14.19
C LYS A 137 -6.76 -11.75 -13.31
N PRO A 138 -5.48 -11.36 -13.39
CA PRO A 138 -5.03 -10.14 -12.73
C PRO A 138 -5.90 -8.95 -13.10
N PHE A 139 -6.11 -8.06 -12.13
CA PHE A 139 -6.83 -6.82 -12.34
C PHE A 139 -6.16 -5.98 -13.44
N THR A 140 -6.96 -5.21 -14.15
CA THR A 140 -6.46 -3.97 -14.75
C THR A 140 -6.18 -2.96 -13.65
N LEU A 141 -5.38 -1.93 -13.92
CA LEU A 141 -5.21 -0.82 -12.99
C LEU A 141 -6.56 -0.23 -12.56
N LYS A 142 -7.51 -0.09 -13.50
CA LYS A 142 -8.89 0.32 -13.19
C LYS A 142 -9.58 -0.61 -12.19
N GLU A 143 -9.55 -1.91 -12.44
CA GLU A 143 -10.19 -2.91 -11.57
C GLU A 143 -9.54 -2.95 -10.18
N LEU A 144 -8.21 -2.75 -10.08
CA LEU A 144 -7.52 -2.65 -8.79
C LEU A 144 -7.97 -1.41 -8.01
N ILE A 145 -8.07 -0.25 -8.66
CA ILE A 145 -8.57 0.97 -8.01
C ILE A 145 -10.03 0.78 -7.57
N GLU A 146 -10.87 0.19 -8.43
CA GLU A 146 -12.25 -0.11 -8.07
C GLU A 146 -12.32 -1.09 -6.90
N PHE A 147 -11.44 -2.09 -6.82
CA PHE A 147 -11.32 -2.97 -5.67
C PHE A 147 -10.94 -2.21 -4.39
N LEU A 148 -9.91 -1.34 -4.44
CA LEU A 148 -9.43 -0.58 -3.29
C LEU A 148 -10.47 0.41 -2.77
N ASP A 149 -11.17 1.12 -3.68
CA ASP A 149 -12.16 2.13 -3.33
C ASP A 149 -13.46 1.51 -2.75
N ASN A 150 -13.76 0.24 -3.07
CA ASN A 150 -15.00 -0.44 -2.64
C ASN A 150 -14.78 -1.53 -1.58
N SER A 151 -13.52 -1.85 -1.26
CA SER A 151 -13.18 -2.75 -0.15
C SER A 151 -12.89 -1.94 1.11
N THR A 152 -13.03 -2.54 2.28
CA THR A 152 -12.67 -1.93 3.56
C THR A 152 -11.94 -2.91 4.46
N GLN A 153 -11.00 -2.39 5.26
CA GLN A 153 -10.34 -3.13 6.32
C GLN A 153 -11.18 -3.11 7.60
N GLU A 154 -11.96 -2.05 7.83
CA GLU A 154 -12.79 -1.88 9.02
C GLU A 154 -14.21 -1.46 8.62
N ILE A 155 -15.21 -2.25 9.02
CA ILE A 155 -16.61 -1.97 8.73
C ILE A 155 -17.04 -0.69 9.45
N GLY A 156 -17.53 0.29 8.68
CA GLY A 156 -18.02 1.57 9.21
C GLY A 156 -17.20 2.78 8.79
N TYR A 157 -15.96 2.58 8.31
CA TYR A 157 -15.13 3.66 7.77
C TYR A 157 -15.54 3.96 6.32
N GLN A 158 -15.71 5.24 6.00
CA GLN A 158 -16.09 5.68 4.65
C GLN A 158 -14.87 5.93 3.76
N GLY A 159 -14.96 5.63 2.47
CA GLY A 159 -13.89 5.89 1.48
C GLY A 159 -13.05 4.67 1.10
N GLY A 160 -13.48 3.47 1.51
CA GLY A 160 -12.79 2.21 1.23
C GLY A 160 -11.36 2.18 1.78
N LEU A 161 -10.51 1.29 1.26
CA LEU A 161 -9.09 1.21 1.62
C LEU A 161 -8.31 2.47 1.23
N SER A 162 -8.90 3.33 0.40
CA SER A 162 -8.22 4.50 -0.15
C SER A 162 -8.24 5.72 0.76
N LEU A 163 -9.42 6.08 1.27
CA LEU A 163 -9.67 7.33 1.98
C LEU A 163 -10.19 7.11 3.41
N SER A 164 -10.36 5.86 3.88
CA SER A 164 -10.87 5.54 5.21
C SER A 164 -10.18 6.34 6.32
N TYR A 165 -8.85 6.27 6.38
CA TYR A 165 -8.07 6.96 7.42
C TYR A 165 -8.03 8.48 7.23
N ASN A 166 -8.01 8.96 5.99
CA ASN A 166 -8.10 10.40 5.70
C ASN A 166 -9.43 10.97 6.19
N ASN A 167 -10.54 10.30 5.88
CA ASN A 167 -11.87 10.71 6.32
C ASN A 167 -12.00 10.62 7.84
N TYR A 168 -11.58 9.51 8.44
CA TYR A 168 -11.61 9.32 9.89
C TYR A 168 -10.84 10.42 10.64
N ASN A 169 -9.63 10.73 10.20
CA ASN A 169 -8.81 11.78 10.80
C ASN A 169 -9.40 13.18 10.61
N ALA A 170 -10.00 13.45 9.44
CA ALA A 170 -10.68 14.72 9.17
C ALA A 170 -11.94 14.88 10.05
N GLU A 171 -12.73 13.82 10.22
CA GLU A 171 -13.86 13.77 11.16
C GLU A 171 -13.40 13.96 12.61
N GLY A 172 -12.21 13.46 12.95
CA GLY A 172 -11.50 13.70 14.21
C GLY A 172 -10.98 15.13 14.40
N GLY A 173 -11.18 16.02 13.43
CA GLY A 173 -10.84 17.45 13.52
C GLY A 173 -9.48 17.83 12.94
N LEU A 174 -8.77 16.90 12.29
CA LEU A 174 -7.57 17.25 11.54
C LEU A 174 -7.94 17.96 10.24
N ASP A 175 -7.09 18.90 9.84
CA ASP A 175 -7.24 19.61 8.59
C ASP A 175 -6.94 18.69 7.40
N ARG A 176 -7.74 18.78 6.32
CA ARG A 176 -7.55 17.96 5.12
C ARG A 176 -6.23 18.27 4.42
N GLU A 177 -5.75 19.52 4.41
CA GLU A 177 -4.48 19.87 3.79
C GLU A 177 -3.32 19.11 4.46
N SER A 178 -3.33 19.02 5.78
CA SER A 178 -2.38 18.22 6.57
C SER A 178 -2.46 16.72 6.31
N LEU A 179 -3.57 16.24 5.75
CA LEU A 179 -3.84 14.85 5.45
C LEU A 179 -3.59 14.46 3.98
N GLU A 180 -3.23 15.41 3.10
CA GLU A 180 -2.97 15.13 1.67
C GLU A 180 -1.97 14.00 1.47
N GLU A 181 -0.89 14.01 2.27
CA GLU A 181 0.18 13.01 2.24
C GLU A 181 0.08 11.99 3.39
N PHE A 182 -1.05 11.93 4.09
CA PHE A 182 -1.21 11.01 5.21
C PHE A 182 -1.24 9.55 4.73
N THR A 183 -1.90 9.29 3.60
CA THR A 183 -2.01 7.95 3.03
C THR A 183 -1.21 7.89 1.74
N THR A 184 -0.40 6.85 1.58
CA THR A 184 0.27 6.52 0.31
C THR A 184 -0.18 5.15 -0.14
N ILE A 185 -0.61 5.02 -1.39
CA ILE A 185 -1.04 3.75 -1.97
C ILE A 185 -0.17 3.43 -3.17
N SER A 186 0.56 2.33 -3.12
CA SER A 186 1.58 2.00 -4.14
C SER A 186 1.54 0.53 -4.53
N SER A 187 2.21 0.21 -5.63
CA SER A 187 2.35 -1.16 -6.12
C SER A 187 3.60 -1.28 -6.99
N GLU A 188 4.37 -2.34 -6.75
CA GLU A 188 5.49 -2.71 -7.62
C GLU A 188 5.00 -3.27 -8.97
N ILE A 189 3.79 -3.82 -9.02
CA ILE A 189 3.17 -4.44 -10.21
C ILE A 189 2.42 -3.42 -11.05
N TYR A 190 1.86 -2.38 -10.41
CA TYR A 190 1.09 -1.32 -11.05
C TYR A 190 1.78 0.05 -10.87
N PRO A 191 2.74 0.40 -11.74
CA PRO A 191 3.62 1.57 -11.52
C PRO A 191 2.90 2.92 -11.43
N GLN A 192 1.68 3.03 -11.96
CA GLN A 192 0.89 4.28 -11.97
C GLN A 192 -0.19 4.32 -10.87
N LEU A 193 -0.20 3.35 -9.95
CA LEU A 193 -1.17 3.32 -8.85
C LEU A 193 -0.95 4.48 -7.87
N GLU A 194 0.31 4.75 -7.52
CA GLU A 194 0.65 5.85 -6.61
C GLU A 194 0.32 7.21 -7.21
N GLU A 195 0.68 7.43 -8.48
CA GLU A 195 0.33 8.64 -9.22
C GLU A 195 -1.20 8.86 -9.26
N HIS A 196 -2.00 7.79 -9.42
CA HIS A 196 -3.45 7.89 -9.36
C HIS A 196 -3.94 8.42 -8.00
N TYR A 197 -3.49 7.82 -6.91
CA TYR A 197 -3.96 8.20 -5.58
C TYR A 197 -3.42 9.54 -5.10
N GLN A 198 -2.23 9.95 -5.52
CA GLN A 198 -1.75 11.33 -5.31
C GLN A 198 -2.71 12.36 -5.92
N HIS A 199 -3.31 12.08 -7.08
CA HIS A 199 -4.35 12.95 -7.64
C HIS A 199 -5.67 12.87 -6.85
N VAL A 200 -6.08 11.69 -6.41
CA VAL A 200 -7.29 11.51 -5.57
C VAL A 200 -7.18 12.33 -4.28
N PHE A 201 -6.05 12.27 -3.58
CA PHE A 201 -5.85 13.01 -2.34
C PHE A 201 -5.85 14.53 -2.56
N ARG A 202 -5.19 15.01 -3.62
CA ARG A 202 -5.24 16.43 -4.02
C ARG A 202 -6.66 16.92 -4.29
N ASP A 203 -7.44 16.15 -5.04
CA ASP A 203 -8.83 16.48 -5.33
C ASP A 203 -9.68 16.50 -4.05
N TRP A 204 -9.50 15.51 -3.17
CA TRP A 204 -10.21 15.43 -1.89
C TRP A 204 -9.92 16.63 -0.96
N VAL A 205 -8.70 17.17 -0.99
CA VAL A 205 -8.36 18.43 -0.31
C VAL A 205 -9.04 19.62 -0.98
N ALA A 206 -9.06 19.68 -2.31
CA ALA A 206 -9.66 20.78 -3.07
C ALA A 206 -11.19 20.87 -2.89
N GLU A 207 -11.89 19.72 -2.85
CA GLU A 207 -13.35 19.66 -2.66
C GLU A 207 -13.80 20.37 -1.37
N LYS A 208 -13.05 20.23 -0.28
CA LYS A 208 -13.35 20.94 0.98
C LYS A 208 -13.25 22.46 0.83
N LYS A 209 -12.29 22.96 0.03
CA LYS A 209 -12.14 24.41 -0.19
C LYS A 209 -13.34 24.98 -0.94
N GLU A 210 -13.89 24.22 -1.89
CA GLU A 210 -15.10 24.63 -2.61
C GLU A 210 -16.32 24.65 -1.68
N GLU A 211 -16.46 23.67 -0.80
CA GLU A 211 -17.51 23.64 0.23
C GLU A 211 -17.41 24.85 1.17
N GLU A 212 -16.22 25.17 1.69
CA GLU A 212 -15.98 26.31 2.59
C GLU A 212 -16.22 27.68 1.93
N VAL A 213 -15.94 27.82 0.63
CA VAL A 213 -16.19 29.07 -0.12
C VAL A 213 -17.67 29.25 -0.50
N SER A 214 -18.43 28.14 -0.53
CA SER A 214 -19.86 28.14 -0.87
C SER A 214 -20.80 28.37 0.32
N LEU A 215 -20.26 28.41 1.55
CA LEU A 215 -20.96 28.68 2.82
C LEU A 215 -20.86 30.16 3.22
#